data_AF-A0A7C7NGR0-F1
#
_entry.id   AF-A0A7C7NGR0-F1
#
_cell.length_a   1.000
_cell.length_b   1.000
_cell.length_c   1.000
_cell.angle_alpha   90.00
_cell.angle_beta   90.00
_cell.angle_gamma   90.00
#
_symmetry.space_group_name_H-M   'P 1'
#
loop_
_entity.id
_entity.type
_entity.pdbx_description
1 polymer ?
#
loop_
_entity_poly.entity_id
_entity_poly.type
_entity_poly.pdbx_seq_one_letter_code
_entity_poly.pdbx_strand_id
1 'polypeptide(L)'
;HWSIYFLLWWIPAFTYYSLIVRIRNIAEHSVTPGETNLNNTRTTKASFLTRYLLVPHHVNFHLEHHLFTNCPWYNLPKVHEMLKGEPLRDKMCIEKSYFSVLRKATSG
;
A
#
# COMPACT_ATOMS: atom_id res chain seq x y z
N HIS A 1 14.10 -35.14 -2.46
CA HIS A 1 14.71 -34.40 -3.58
C HIS A 1 14.94 -32.94 -3.19
N TRP A 2 16.16 -32.43 -3.32
CA TRP A 2 16.52 -31.04 -2.97
C TRP A 2 15.79 -30.00 -3.84
N SER A 3 15.46 -30.36 -5.08
CA SER A 3 14.78 -29.49 -6.04
C SER A 3 13.41 -29.02 -5.55
N ILE A 4 12.73 -29.80 -4.71
CA ILE A 4 11.43 -29.40 -4.12
C ILE A 4 11.60 -28.15 -3.26
N TYR A 5 12.67 -28.08 -2.45
CA TYR A 5 12.96 -26.89 -1.67
C TYR A 5 13.19 -25.69 -2.60
N PHE A 6 14.01 -25.85 -3.64
CA PHE A 6 14.23 -24.79 -4.63
C PHE A 6 12.92 -24.29 -5.25
N LEU A 7 12.03 -25.20 -5.67
CA LEU A 7 10.75 -24.83 -6.28
C LEU A 7 9.78 -24.16 -5.29
N LEU A 8 9.74 -24.62 -4.03
CA LEU A 8 8.92 -24.02 -2.97
C LEU A 8 9.33 -22.58 -2.62
N TRP A 9 10.59 -22.20 -2.87
CA TRP A 9 11.05 -20.82 -2.73
C TRP A 9 10.78 -19.99 -3.99
N TRP A 10 11.21 -20.49 -5.15
CA TRP A 10 11.23 -19.68 -6.37
C TRP A 10 9.89 -19.55 -7.06
N ILE A 11 9.05 -20.58 -7.07
CA ILE A 11 7.72 -20.48 -7.70
C ILE A 11 6.89 -19.40 -7.00
N PRO A 12 6.72 -19.39 -5.66
CA PRO A 12 5.97 -18.33 -4.99
C PRO A 12 6.61 -16.94 -5.14
N ALA A 13 7.94 -16.86 -5.16
CA ALA A 13 8.65 -15.60 -5.36
C ALA A 13 8.30 -14.94 -6.71
N PHE A 14 8.31 -15.70 -7.80
CA PHE A 14 8.04 -15.18 -9.14
C PHE A 14 6.57 -15.05 -9.49
N THR A 15 5.68 -15.78 -8.81
CA THR A 15 4.24 -15.76 -9.09
C THR A 15 3.51 -14.90 -8.07
N TYR A 16 3.25 -15.45 -6.88
CA TYR A 16 2.42 -14.84 -5.86
C TYR A 16 3.03 -13.55 -5.30
N TYR A 17 4.28 -13.59 -4.86
CA TYR A 17 4.96 -12.42 -4.29
C TYR A 17 5.09 -11.28 -5.31
N SER A 18 5.56 -11.59 -6.51
CA SER A 18 5.63 -10.63 -7.63
C SER A 18 4.28 -9.98 -7.92
N LEU A 19 3.20 -10.77 -7.95
CA LEU A 19 1.85 -10.25 -8.14
C LEU A 19 1.42 -9.29 -7.01
N ILE A 20 1.63 -9.68 -5.75
CA ILE A 20 1.25 -8.85 -4.61
C ILE A 20 2.00 -7.52 -4.62
N VAL A 21 3.32 -7.54 -4.85
CA VAL A 21 4.14 -6.33 -4.92
C VAL A 21 3.67 -5.40 -6.04
N ARG A 22 3.31 -5.94 -7.21
CA ARG A 22 2.79 -5.13 -8.32
C ARG A 22 1.46 -4.48 -7.99
N ILE A 23 0.50 -5.23 -7.44
CA ILE A 23 -0.80 -4.69 -7.02
C ILE A 23 -0.60 -3.56 -5.99
N ARG A 24 0.31 -3.77 -5.04
CA ARG A 24 0.65 -2.76 -4.02
C ARG A 24 1.28 -1.52 -4.61
N ASN A 25 2.31 -1.67 -5.44
CA ASN A 25 2.96 -0.53 -6.11
C ASN A 25 1.95 0.32 -6.89
N ILE A 26 1.00 -0.32 -7.60
CA ILE A 26 -0.07 0.39 -8.29
C ILE A 26 -0.98 1.10 -7.29
N ALA A 27 -1.41 0.41 -6.24
CA ALA A 27 -2.26 0.99 -5.20
C ALA A 27 -1.62 2.18 -4.48
N GLU A 28 -0.30 2.15 -4.28
CA GLU A 28 0.47 3.07 -3.45
C GLU A 28 1.03 4.26 -4.24
N HIS A 29 1.31 4.10 -5.55
CA HIS A 29 1.98 5.12 -6.36
C HIS A 29 1.33 5.46 -7.71
N SER A 30 0.48 4.60 -8.28
CA SER A 30 -0.11 4.91 -9.59
C SER A 30 -1.28 5.88 -9.47
N VAL A 31 -1.44 6.73 -10.50
CA VAL A 31 -2.56 7.68 -10.61
C VAL A 31 -2.62 8.66 -9.42
N THR A 32 -1.47 8.96 -8.81
CA THR A 32 -1.32 9.98 -7.78
C THR A 32 -0.98 11.33 -8.42
N PRO A 33 -1.48 12.48 -7.91
CA PRO A 33 -1.15 13.79 -8.48
C PRO A 33 0.34 14.14 -8.46
N GLY A 34 1.07 13.76 -7.40
CA GLY A 34 2.53 13.94 -7.35
C GLY A 34 3.02 15.38 -7.12
N GLU A 35 2.14 16.29 -6.70
CA GLU A 35 2.45 17.72 -6.57
C GLU A 35 3.14 18.08 -5.24
N THR A 36 2.93 17.27 -4.21
CA THR A 36 3.38 17.52 -2.83
C THR A 36 3.75 16.21 -2.13
N ASN A 37 4.41 16.31 -0.98
CA ASN A 37 4.69 15.15 -0.12
C ASN A 37 3.42 14.49 0.45
N LEU A 38 2.25 15.13 0.36
CA LEU A 38 0.97 14.58 0.83
C LEU A 38 0.21 13.80 -0.26
N ASN A 39 0.61 13.93 -1.53
CA ASN A 39 -0.08 13.31 -2.66
C ASN A 39 0.86 12.68 -3.69
N ASN A 40 2.14 12.49 -3.35
CA ASN A 40 3.12 11.72 -4.12
C ASN A 40 2.96 10.19 -3.93
N THR A 41 2.32 9.80 -2.84
CA THR A 41 2.06 8.42 -2.43
C THR A 41 0.68 8.36 -1.80
N ARG A 42 0.13 7.16 -1.65
CA ARG A 42 -1.27 6.96 -1.25
C ARG A 42 -1.43 6.05 -0.04
N THR A 43 -2.36 6.40 0.84
CA THR A 43 -2.95 5.48 1.82
C THR A 43 -4.16 4.79 1.22
N THR A 44 -4.10 3.47 1.06
CA THR A 44 -5.24 2.69 0.56
C THR A 44 -5.86 1.91 1.71
N LYS A 45 -7.16 2.11 1.97
CA LYS A 45 -7.84 1.35 3.03
C LYS A 45 -7.91 -0.13 2.65
N ALA A 46 -7.65 -0.97 3.64
CA ALA A 46 -7.66 -2.41 3.52
C ALA A 46 -8.66 -3.02 4.52
N SER A 47 -9.47 -3.96 4.02
CA SER A 47 -10.27 -4.84 4.88
C SER A 47 -9.36 -5.78 5.68
N PHE A 48 -9.91 -6.50 6.66
CA PHE A 48 -9.16 -7.49 7.42
C PHE A 48 -8.47 -8.53 6.51
N LEU A 49 -9.20 -9.07 5.53
CA LEU A 49 -8.68 -10.07 4.61
C LEU A 49 -7.58 -9.50 3.69
N THR A 50 -7.80 -8.30 3.15
CA THR A 50 -6.79 -7.60 2.34
C THR A 50 -5.53 -7.33 3.15
N ARG A 51 -5.66 -6.93 4.42
CA ARG A 51 -4.53 -6.71 5.32
C ARG A 51 -3.75 -7.99 5.60
N TYR A 52 -4.45 -9.11 5.78
CA TYR A 52 -3.77 -10.39 6.04
C TYR A 52 -3.02 -10.93 4.80
N LEU A 53 -3.64 -10.87 3.62
CA LEU A 53 -3.11 -11.52 2.42
C LEU A 53 -2.22 -10.63 1.56
N LEU A 54 -2.50 -9.32 1.49
CA LEU A 54 -1.85 -8.41 0.55
C LEU A 54 -0.95 -7.41 1.26
N VAL A 55 -1.41 -6.85 2.37
CA VAL A 55 -0.74 -5.73 3.05
C VAL A 55 -0.61 -5.95 4.55
N PRO A 56 0.15 -6.99 4.97
CA PRO A 56 0.43 -7.21 6.38
C PRO A 56 1.22 -6.04 6.95
N HIS A 57 1.24 -5.93 8.28
CA HIS A 57 2.01 -4.90 8.98
C HIS A 57 1.66 -3.46 8.53
N HIS A 58 0.40 -3.15 8.25
CA HIS A 58 -0.04 -1.77 8.01
C HIS A 58 0.70 -1.03 6.88
N VAL A 59 1.36 -1.75 5.96
CA VAL A 59 2.09 -1.15 4.83
C VAL A 59 1.19 -0.37 3.87
N ASN A 60 -0.13 -0.60 3.95
CA ASN A 60 -1.14 0.16 3.23
C ASN A 60 -1.24 1.64 3.66
N PHE A 61 -0.69 1.98 4.83
CA PHE A 61 -0.44 3.35 5.30
C PHE A 61 0.87 3.89 4.72
N HIS A 62 0.99 3.81 3.41
CA HIS A 62 2.24 4.07 2.69
C HIS A 62 2.60 5.55 2.68
N LEU A 63 1.60 6.42 2.53
CA LEU A 63 1.80 7.87 2.67
C LEU A 63 2.35 8.23 4.05
N GLU A 64 1.76 7.67 5.12
CA GLU A 64 2.23 7.91 6.48
C GLU A 64 3.68 7.44 6.67
N HIS A 65 4.04 6.30 6.06
CA HIS A 65 5.41 5.81 6.09
C HIS A 65 6.37 6.76 5.36
N HIS A 66 5.99 7.32 4.21
CA HIS A 66 6.82 8.30 3.50
C HIS A 66 6.99 9.61 4.27
N LEU A 67 5.97 10.05 5.01
CA LEU A 67 6.05 11.24 5.87
C LEU A 67 6.86 10.99 7.15
N PHE A 68 6.82 9.77 7.69
CA PHE A 68 7.47 9.38 8.94
C PHE A 68 8.18 8.03 8.79
N THR A 69 9.26 7.99 8.03
CA THR A 69 9.98 6.73 7.69
C THR A 69 10.54 5.98 8.90
N ASN A 70 10.85 6.72 9.97
CA ASN A 70 11.30 6.16 11.24
C ASN A 70 10.15 5.63 12.14
N CYS A 71 8.89 5.85 11.76
CA CYS A 71 7.74 5.37 12.52
C CYS A 71 7.57 3.86 12.31
N PRO A 72 7.51 3.07 13.39
CA PRO A 72 7.27 1.64 13.25
C PRO A 72 5.84 1.38 12.74
N TRP A 73 5.70 0.30 11.97
CA TRP A 73 4.48 0.00 11.25
C TRP A 73 3.20 -0.08 12.10
N TYR A 74 3.31 -0.54 13.36
CA TYR A 74 2.18 -0.63 14.29
C TYR A 74 1.66 0.74 14.77
N ASN A 75 2.46 1.80 14.61
CA ASN A 75 2.06 3.18 14.93
C ASN A 75 1.55 3.95 13.70
N LEU A 76 1.70 3.44 12.47
CA LEU A 76 1.21 4.11 11.26
C LEU A 76 -0.31 4.40 11.29
N PRO A 77 -1.18 3.50 11.82
CA PRO A 77 -2.60 3.84 11.99
C PRO A 77 -2.80 5.06 12.90
N LYS A 78 -1.98 5.19 13.96
CA LYS A 78 -2.05 6.35 14.87
C LYS A 78 -1.62 7.64 14.17
N VAL A 79 -0.55 7.57 13.36
CA VAL A 79 -0.11 8.68 12.51
C VAL A 79 -1.22 9.10 11.56
N HIS A 80 -1.88 8.13 10.91
CA HIS A 80 -3.00 8.40 10.02
C HIS A 80 -4.13 9.15 10.75
N GLU A 81 -4.49 8.74 11.96
CA GLU A 81 -5.49 9.47 12.76
C GLU A 81 -5.04 10.89 13.13
N MET A 82 -3.75 11.11 13.41
CA MET A 82 -3.22 12.46 13.67
C MET A 82 -3.26 13.37 12.44
N LEU A 83 -3.08 12.81 11.23
CA LEU A 83 -3.09 13.57 9.98
C LEU A 83 -4.50 13.84 9.44
N LYS A 84 -5.53 13.15 9.95
CA LYS A 84 -6.94 13.34 9.52
C LYS A 84 -7.56 14.69 9.90
N GLY A 85 -6.87 15.51 10.68
CA GLY A 85 -7.31 16.86 10.97
C GLY A 85 -7.30 17.76 9.73
N GLU A 86 -8.30 18.63 9.60
CA GLU A 86 -8.25 19.70 8.62
C GLU A 86 -7.10 20.67 8.94
N PRO A 87 -6.37 21.23 7.96
CA PRO A 87 -6.60 21.15 6.50
C PRO A 87 -5.74 20.08 5.79
N LEU A 88 -5.06 19.20 6.52
CA LEU A 88 -4.11 18.24 5.95
C LEU A 88 -4.82 17.11 5.21
N ARG A 89 -5.95 16.65 5.75
CA ARG A 89 -6.76 15.56 5.21
C ARG A 89 -7.10 15.74 3.73
N ASP A 90 -7.54 16.93 3.33
CA ASP A 90 -7.96 17.21 1.95
C ASP A 90 -6.80 17.19 0.95
N LYS A 91 -5.56 17.34 1.44
CA LYS A 91 -4.34 17.27 0.63
C LYS A 91 -3.78 15.84 0.54
N MET A 92 -4.23 14.92 1.40
CA MET A 92 -3.75 13.55 1.43
C MET A 92 -4.38 12.71 0.32
N CYS A 93 -3.55 11.96 -0.40
CA CYS A 93 -4.08 10.95 -1.31
C CYS A 93 -4.55 9.71 -0.52
N ILE A 94 -5.85 9.57 -0.32
CA ILE A 94 -6.47 8.45 0.40
C ILE A 94 -7.51 7.77 -0.49
N GLU A 95 -7.46 6.44 -0.59
CA GLU A 95 -8.45 5.67 -1.35
C GLU A 95 -9.18 4.63 -0.50
N LYS A 96 -10.41 4.30 -0.91
CA LYS A 96 -11.32 3.41 -0.16
C LYS A 96 -10.93 1.94 -0.25
N SER A 97 -10.30 1.50 -1.34
CA SER A 97 -9.91 0.11 -1.54
C SER A 97 -8.90 -0.07 -2.67
N TYR A 98 -8.17 -1.19 -2.64
CA TYR A 98 -7.26 -1.60 -3.71
C TYR A 98 -7.99 -1.77 -5.05
N PHE A 99 -9.20 -2.32 -5.04
CA PHE A 99 -10.02 -2.47 -6.26
C PHE A 99 -10.36 -1.11 -6.89
N SER A 100 -10.65 -0.10 -6.07
CA SER A 100 -10.92 1.24 -6.58
C SER A 100 -9.70 1.84 -7.29
N VAL A 101 -8.49 1.65 -6.75
CA VAL A 101 -7.27 2.12 -7.43
C VAL A 101 -7.03 1.35 -8.72
N LEU A 102 -7.14 0.02 -8.69
CA LEU A 102 -6.94 -0.80 -9.88
C LEU A 102 -7.91 -0.38 -11.00
N ARG A 103 -9.19 -0.16 -10.67
CA ARG A 103 -10.16 0.35 -11.62
C ARG A 103 -9.74 1.70 -12.20
N LYS A 104 -9.30 2.66 -11.37
CA LYS A 104 -8.79 3.96 -11.82
C LYS A 104 -7.58 3.82 -12.75
N ALA A 105 -6.69 2.87 -12.46
CA ALA A 105 -5.49 2.62 -13.26
C ALA A 105 -5.78 1.95 -14.60
N THR A 106 -6.92 1.25 -14.73
CA THR A 106 -7.29 0.52 -15.96
C THR A 106 -8.43 1.16 -16.75
N SER A 107 -9.11 2.17 -16.21
CA SER A 107 -10.26 2.82 -16.85
C SER A 107 -9.86 4.00 -17.76
N GLY A 108 -8.68 3.93 -18.37
CA GLY A 108 -8.21 4.91 -19.36
C GLY A 108 -8.98 4.81 -20.67
#